data_AF-A0A5J4VXG0-F1
#
_entry.id   AF-A0A5J4VXG0-F1
#
_cell.length_a   1.000
_cell.length_b   1.000
_cell.length_c   1.000
_cell.angle_alpha   90.00
_cell.angle_beta   90.00
_cell.angle_gamma   90.00
#
_symmetry.space_group_name_H-M   'P 1'
#
loop_
_entity.id
_entity.type
_entity.pdbx_description
1 polymer ?
#
loop_
_entity_poly.entity_id
_entity_poly.type
_entity_poly.pdbx_seq_one_letter_code
_entity_poly.pdbx_strand_id
1 'polypeptide(L)'
;MGIKGLWKLLDFIRKPVNLRGLAGRRLAVDSSIWLVAFQRGFRDANGIASEHAYLIGLYRRVMRLLALRIRPVFVFDGPTLPLKLRTLRERAAKRKLARERQEEAEYQILLESLKQRILQFVFILYAQIFDSIIFY
;
A
#
# COMPACT_ATOMS: atom_id res chain seq x y z
N MET A 1 -9.65 -0.36 8.50
CA MET A 1 -10.03 -0.93 9.82
C MET A 1 -11.17 -0.08 10.38
N GLY A 2 -11.94 -0.58 11.35
CA GLY A 2 -13.06 0.15 11.95
C GLY A 2 -14.43 -0.31 11.47
N ILE A 3 -15.44 0.53 11.73
CA ILE A 3 -16.86 0.26 11.45
C ILE A 3 -17.17 0.65 10.00
N LYS A 4 -17.74 -0.28 9.24
CA LYS A 4 -18.11 -0.04 7.83
C LYS A 4 -19.24 1.00 7.76
N GLY A 5 -19.12 1.97 6.85
CA GLY A 5 -20.17 2.97 6.59
C GLY A 5 -20.27 4.09 7.62
N LEU A 6 -19.57 4.02 8.76
CA LEU A 6 -19.70 4.98 9.85
C LEU A 6 -19.43 6.43 9.41
N TRP A 7 -18.39 6.67 8.61
CA TRP A 7 -18.05 8.02 8.17
C TRP A 7 -19.14 8.66 7.31
N LYS A 8 -19.80 7.88 6.43
CA LYS A 8 -20.92 8.37 5.62
C LYS A 8 -22.11 8.73 6.49
N LEU A 9 -22.37 7.91 7.52
CA LEU A 9 -23.43 8.15 8.48
C LEU A 9 -23.17 9.43 9.29
N LEU A 10 -21.93 9.70 9.71
CA LEU A 10 -21.61 10.85 10.56
C LEU A 10 -21.33 12.15 9.80
N ASP A 11 -21.39 12.14 8.46
CA ASP A 11 -20.94 13.28 7.65
C ASP A 11 -21.73 14.56 7.94
N PHE A 12 -23.04 14.43 8.16
CA PHE A 12 -23.94 15.56 8.43
C PHE A 12 -23.72 16.25 9.79
N ILE A 13 -23.09 15.57 10.76
CA ILE A 13 -22.76 16.15 12.07
C ILE A 13 -21.27 16.49 12.24
N ARG A 14 -20.46 16.28 11.19
CA ARG A 14 -19.02 16.48 11.27
C ARG A 14 -18.69 17.97 11.44
N LYS A 15 -17.92 18.30 12.47
CA LYS A 15 -17.31 19.63 12.64
C LYS A 15 -15.86 19.61 12.15
N PRO A 16 -15.49 20.39 11.12
CA PRO A 16 -14.11 20.46 10.68
C PRO A 16 -13.26 21.12 11.77
N VAL A 17 -12.08 20.55 12.05
CA VAL A 17 -11.14 21.09 13.03
C VAL A 17 -9.86 21.49 12.30
N ASN A 18 -9.47 22.76 12.44
CA ASN A 18 -8.18 23.23 11.93
C ASN A 18 -7.07 22.70 12.85
N LEU A 19 -6.07 22.03 12.27
CA LEU A 19 -4.92 21.51 13.01
C LEU A 19 -4.14 22.61 13.75
N ARG A 20 -4.09 23.84 13.22
CA ARG A 20 -3.45 24.98 13.91
C ARG A 20 -4.16 25.32 15.23
N GLY A 21 -5.47 25.07 15.32
CA GLY A 21 -6.26 25.27 16.54
C GLY A 21 -5.94 24.27 17.66
N LEU A 22 -5.13 23.25 17.38
CA LEU A 22 -4.68 22.26 18.35
C LEU A 22 -3.31 22.60 18.97
N ALA A 23 -2.73 23.76 18.66
CA ALA A 23 -1.46 24.19 19.23
C ALA A 23 -1.48 24.12 20.77
N GLY A 24 -0.41 23.59 21.36
CA GLY A 24 -0.27 23.37 22.80
C GLY A 24 -1.04 22.15 23.34
N ARG A 25 -1.87 21.49 22.53
CA ARG A 25 -2.61 20.29 22.95
C ARG A 25 -1.77 19.02 22.80
N ARG A 26 -2.13 18.00 23.59
CA ARG A 26 -1.63 16.64 23.42
C ARG A 26 -2.59 15.85 22.54
N LEU A 27 -2.06 15.15 21.53
CA LEU A 27 -2.85 14.36 20.59
C LEU A 27 -2.46 12.88 20.68
N ALA A 28 -3.39 12.03 21.07
CA ALA A 28 -3.18 10.58 21.01
C ALA A 28 -3.23 10.11 19.55
N VAL A 29 -2.21 9.36 19.14
CA VAL A 29 -2.06 8.87 17.77
C VAL A 29 -2.03 7.34 17.80
N ASP A 30 -2.95 6.71 17.09
CA ASP A 30 -2.89 5.28 16.79
C ASP A 30 -1.71 5.01 15.84
N SER A 31 -0.68 4.39 16.41
CA SER A 31 0.58 4.14 15.70
C SER A 31 0.46 2.97 14.73
N SER A 32 -0.31 1.93 15.09
CA SER A 32 -0.54 0.74 14.28
C SER A 32 -1.09 1.11 12.90
N ILE A 33 -2.07 2.03 12.86
CA ILE A 33 -2.66 2.51 11.61
C ILE A 33 -1.64 3.26 10.76
N TRP A 34 -0.83 4.13 11.37
CA TRP A 34 0.17 4.91 10.64
C TRP A 34 1.23 4.01 9.99
N LEU A 35 1.79 3.07 10.74
CA LEU A 35 2.83 2.16 10.25
C LEU A 35 2.33 1.35 9.05
N VAL A 36 1.15 0.75 9.15
CA VAL A 36 0.55 -0.03 8.05
C VAL A 36 0.25 0.85 6.83
N ALA A 37 -0.23 2.08 7.04
CA ALA A 37 -0.51 3.00 5.95
C ALA A 37 0.77 3.43 5.22
N PHE A 38 1.85 3.72 5.97
CA PHE A 38 3.11 4.13 5.37
C PHE A 38 3.78 3.00 4.60
N GLN A 39 3.84 1.79 5.16
CA GLN A 39 4.38 0.62 4.47
C GLN A 39 3.66 0.33 3.14
N ARG A 40 2.36 0.62 3.06
CA ARG A 40 1.58 0.40 1.83
C ARG A 40 1.64 1.56 0.85
N GLY A 41 1.78 2.79 1.35
CA GLY A 41 1.62 4.01 0.57
C GLY A 41 2.91 4.61 0.01
N PHE A 42 4.07 4.35 0.63
CA PHE A 42 5.36 4.85 0.14
C PHE A 42 5.97 3.87 -0.85
N ARG A 43 5.64 4.08 -2.12
CA ARG A 43 6.25 3.40 -3.27
C ARG A 43 7.02 4.42 -4.11
N ASP A 44 8.10 3.98 -4.75
CA ASP A 44 8.84 4.80 -5.71
C ASP A 44 8.09 4.90 -7.06
N ALA A 45 8.68 5.60 -8.02
CA ALA A 45 8.09 5.77 -9.36
C ALA A 45 7.90 4.45 -10.12
N ASN A 46 8.66 3.42 -9.76
CA ASN A 46 8.58 2.08 -10.33
C ASN A 46 7.61 1.18 -9.55
N GLY A 47 6.94 1.71 -8.51
CA GLY A 47 6.02 0.97 -7.66
C GLY A 47 6.70 0.11 -6.59
N ILE A 48 8.02 0.18 -6.44
CA ILE A 48 8.79 -0.59 -5.46
C ILE A 48 8.56 0.03 -4.07
N ALA A 49 8.26 -0.82 -3.09
CA ALA A 49 8.06 -0.36 -1.72
C ALA A 49 9.37 0.12 -1.13
N SER A 50 9.37 1.31 -0.51
CA SER A 50 10.55 1.80 0.19
C SER A 50 10.80 0.98 1.46
N GLU A 51 12.00 0.45 1.62
CA GLU A 51 12.40 -0.42 2.74
C GLU A 51 12.15 0.24 4.11
N HIS A 52 12.32 1.56 4.19
CA HIS A 52 12.12 2.36 5.41
C HIS A 52 10.93 3.32 5.31
N ALA A 53 9.94 2.98 4.48
CA ALA A 53 8.70 3.74 4.28
C ALA A 53 8.06 4.22 5.58
N TYR A 54 8.02 3.35 6.60
CA TYR A 54 7.39 3.65 7.88
C TYR A 54 8.17 4.70 8.68
N LEU A 55 9.50 4.67 8.67
CA LEU A 55 10.35 5.66 9.34
C LEU A 55 10.20 7.03 8.70
N ILE A 56 10.26 7.09 7.36
CA ILE A 56 10.12 8.32 6.59
C ILE A 56 8.74 8.94 6.83
N GLY A 57 7.68 8.13 6.73
CA GLY A 57 6.30 8.59 6.94
C GLY A 57 6.05 9.08 8.36
N LEU A 58 6.54 8.32 9.36
CA LEU A 58 6.42 8.69 10.76
C LEU A 58 7.16 9.98 11.05
N TYR A 59 8.43 10.08 10.65
CA TYR A 59 9.25 11.28 10.81
C TYR A 59 8.54 12.52 10.25
N ARG A 60 8.09 12.46 8.99
CA ARG A 60 7.38 13.59 8.34
C ARG A 60 6.11 14.01 9.09
N ARG A 61 5.31 13.06 9.58
CA ARG A 61 4.10 13.38 10.35
C ARG A 61 4.40 13.91 11.74
N VAL A 62 5.38 13.35 12.45
CA VAL A 62 5.83 13.83 13.76
C VAL A 62 6.30 15.27 13.62
N MET A 63 7.20 15.54 12.67
CA MET A 63 7.74 16.89 12.46
C MET A 63 6.63 17.89 12.14
N ARG A 64 5.63 17.51 11.34
CA ARG A 64 4.48 18.38 11.06
C ARG A 64 3.66 18.70 12.32
N LEU A 65 3.41 17.72 13.18
CA LEU A 65 2.67 17.95 14.43
C LEU A 65 3.47 18.85 15.39
N LEU A 66 4.77 18.59 15.54
CA LEU A 66 5.65 19.39 16.39
C LEU A 66 5.78 20.84 15.88
N ALA A 67 5.89 21.04 14.56
CA ALA A 67 5.90 22.37 13.95
C ALA A 67 4.61 23.17 14.23
N LEU A 68 3.48 22.48 14.39
CA LEU A 68 2.20 23.07 14.82
C LEU A 68 2.07 23.22 16.34
N ARG A 69 3.15 22.97 17.10
CA ARG A 69 3.18 22.94 18.57
C ARG A 69 2.21 21.92 19.18
N ILE A 70 1.88 20.86 18.46
CA ILE A 70 1.07 19.74 18.95
C ILE A 70 2.02 18.69 19.54
N ARG A 71 1.69 18.17 20.72
CA ARG A 71 2.49 17.13 21.40
C ARG A 71 1.87 15.74 21.13
N PRO A 72 2.40 14.94 20.18
CA PRO A 72 1.86 13.61 19.92
C PRO A 72 2.14 12.66 21.08
N VAL A 73 1.16 11.81 21.40
CA VAL A 73 1.29 10.68 22.32
C VAL A 73 0.99 9.43 21.50
N PHE A 74 2.02 8.63 21.23
CA PHE A 74 1.88 7.43 20.42
C PHE A 74 1.27 6.29 21.24
N VAL A 75 0.16 5.76 20.74
CA VAL A 75 -0.55 4.62 21.32
C VAL A 75 -0.31 3.43 20.43
N PHE A 76 0.12 2.33 21.03
CA PHE A 76 0.31 1.04 20.37
C PHE A 76 -0.74 0.07 20.89
N ASP A 77 -1.22 -0.79 20.01
CA ASP A 77 -2.17 -1.83 20.40
C ASP A 77 -1.50 -2.81 21.38
N GLY A 78 -2.26 -3.19 22.41
CA GLY A 78 -1.92 -4.30 23.29
C GLY A 78 -2.36 -5.66 22.74
N PRO A 79 -2.43 -6.69 23.60
CA PRO A 79 -2.92 -8.00 23.21
C PRO A 79 -4.35 -7.94 22.68
N THR A 80 -4.67 -8.80 21.71
CA THR A 80 -6.00 -8.81 21.10
C THR A 80 -7.03 -9.51 22.00
N LEU A 81 -8.17 -8.84 22.20
CA LEU A 81 -9.34 -9.39 22.90
C LEU A 81 -9.93 -10.64 22.19
N PRO A 82 -10.44 -11.64 22.94
CA PRO A 82 -11.03 -12.85 22.37
C PRO A 82 -12.15 -12.59 21.35
N LEU A 83 -12.99 -11.58 21.59
CA LEU A 83 -14.09 -11.21 20.70
C LEU A 83 -13.63 -10.87 19.27
N LYS A 84 -12.39 -10.37 19.12
CA LYS A 84 -11.84 -9.96 17.82
C LYS A 84 -11.19 -11.12 17.06
N LEU A 85 -11.04 -12.30 17.66
CA LEU A 85 -10.36 -13.46 17.06
C LEU A 85 -11.06 -13.92 15.77
N ARG A 86 -12.40 -13.96 15.74
CA ARG A 86 -13.15 -14.32 14.53
C ARG A 86 -12.82 -13.37 13.37
N THR A 87 -12.89 -12.06 13.62
CA THR A 87 -12.55 -11.04 12.61
C THR A 87 -11.10 -11.12 12.17
N LEU A 88 -10.16 -11.46 13.07
CA LEU A 88 -8.76 -11.66 12.70
C LEU A 88 -8.57 -12.87 11.78
N ARG A 89 -9.24 -14.00 12.05
CA ARG A 89 -9.22 -15.19 11.20
C ARG A 89 -9.77 -14.90 9.80
N GLU A 90 -10.92 -14.23 9.72
CA GLU A 90 -11.52 -13.82 8.45
C GLU A 90 -10.57 -12.90 7.64
N ARG A 91 -9.89 -11.97 8.31
CA ARG A 91 -8.88 -11.12 7.67
C ARG A 91 -7.64 -11.91 7.23
N ALA A 92 -7.22 -12.92 7.98
CA ALA A 92 -6.12 -13.79 7.60
C ALA A 92 -6.47 -14.60 6.35
N ALA A 93 -7.65 -15.22 6.31
CA ALA A 93 -8.14 -15.96 5.15
C ALA A 93 -8.21 -15.09 3.89
N LYS A 94 -8.76 -13.87 3.99
CA LYS A 94 -8.79 -12.92 2.87
C LYS A 94 -7.40 -12.53 2.36
N ARG A 95 -6.43 -12.36 3.27
CA ARG A 95 -5.03 -12.07 2.89
C ARG A 95 -4.33 -13.26 2.25
N LYS A 96 -4.73 -14.49 2.59
CA LYS A 96 -4.23 -15.70 1.94
C LYS A 96 -4.76 -15.77 0.51
N LEU A 97 -6.07 -15.69 0.33
CA LEU A 97 -6.71 -15.70 -0.99
C LEU A 97 -6.23 -14.57 -1.90
N ALA A 98 -6.01 -13.37 -1.35
CA ALA A 98 -5.48 -12.25 -2.13
C ALA A 98 -4.04 -12.50 -2.62
N ARG A 99 -3.22 -13.22 -1.84
CA ARG A 99 -1.86 -13.60 -2.24
C ARG A 99 -1.88 -14.68 -3.31
N GLU A 100 -2.70 -15.72 -3.14
CA GLU A 100 -2.89 -16.78 -4.14
C GLU A 100 -3.29 -16.18 -5.50
N ARG A 101 -4.28 -15.27 -5.51
CA ARG A 101 -4.68 -14.55 -6.74
C ARG A 101 -3.59 -13.67 -7.33
N GLN A 102 -2.74 -13.08 -6.48
CA GLN A 102 -1.63 -12.26 -6.95
C GLN A 102 -0.57 -13.13 -7.64
N GLU A 103 -0.21 -14.26 -7.03
CA GLU A 103 0.73 -15.23 -7.59
C GLU A 103 0.23 -15.80 -8.93
N GLU A 104 -1.07 -16.14 -9.01
CA GLU A 104 -1.71 -16.56 -10.26
C GLU A 104 -1.63 -15.47 -11.33
N ALA A 105 -1.93 -14.22 -10.99
CA ALA A 105 -1.88 -13.11 -11.94
C ALA A 105 -0.44 -12.82 -12.43
N GLU A 106 0.54 -12.85 -11.52
CA GLU A 106 1.96 -12.68 -11.85
C GLU A 106 2.43 -13.78 -12.81
N TYR A 107 2.02 -15.03 -12.57
CA TYR A 107 2.32 -16.14 -13.47
C TYR A 107 1.71 -15.95 -14.87
N GLN A 108 0.45 -15.51 -14.96
CA GLN A 108 -0.18 -15.25 -16.26
C GLN A 108 0.49 -14.11 -17.02
N ILE A 109 0.86 -13.02 -16.33
CA ILE A 109 1.60 -11.90 -16.92
C ILE A 109 2.95 -12.38 -17.45
N LEU A 110 3.66 -13.21 -16.68
CA LEU A 110 4.95 -13.77 -17.11
C LEU A 110 4.77 -14.64 -18.36
N LEU A 111 3.80 -15.56 -18.36
CA LEU A 111 3.53 -16.41 -19.54
C LEU A 111 3.23 -15.59 -20.79
N GLU A 112 2.39 -14.57 -20.66
CA GLU A 112 2.06 -13.70 -21.78
C GLU A 112 3.29 -12.92 -22.27
N SER A 113 4.11 -12.40 -21.35
CA SER A 113 5.36 -11.71 -21.71
C SER A 113 6.35 -12.60 -22.45
N LEU A 114 6.45 -13.89 -22.08
CA LEU A 114 7.32 -14.87 -22.75
C LEU A 114 6.82 -15.20 -24.16
N LYS A 115 5.51 -15.39 -24.33
CA LYS A 115 4.91 -15.61 -25.67
C LYS A 115 5.21 -14.45 -26.61
N GLN A 116 5.00 -13.22 -26.14
CA GLN A 116 5.30 -12.00 -26.92
C GLN A 116 6.79 -11.93 -27.29
N ARG A 117 7.69 -12.27 -26.36
CA ARG A 117 9.14 -12.31 -26.60
C ARG A 117 9.53 -13.34 -27.66
N ILE A 118 8.94 -14.53 -27.63
CA ILE A 118 9.20 -15.59 -28.63
C ILE A 118 8.72 -15.14 -30.01
N LEU A 119 7.51 -14.60 -30.11
CA LEU A 119 6.98 -14.08 -31.38
C LEU A 119 7.88 -12.99 -31.96
N GLN A 120 8.34 -12.08 -31.11
CA GLN A 120 9.28 -11.04 -31.51
C GLN A 120 10.61 -11.63 -32.01
N PHE A 121 11.15 -12.65 -31.32
CA PHE A 121 12.39 -13.31 -31.72
C PHE A 121 12.26 -14.04 -33.05
N VAL A 122 11.15 -14.78 -33.24
CA VAL A 122 10.83 -15.47 -34.49
C VAL A 122 10.71 -14.46 -35.64
N PHE A 123 9.99 -13.35 -35.42
CA PHE A 123 9.87 -12.28 -36.42
C PHE A 123 11.23 -11.69 -36.82
N ILE A 124 12.11 -11.43 -35.86
CA ILE A 124 13.48 -10.93 -36.13
C ILE A 124 14.27 -11.94 -36.96
N LEU A 125 14.22 -13.23 -36.60
CA LEU A 125 14.90 -14.29 -37.36
C LEU A 125 14.40 -14.36 -38.81
N TYR A 126 13.08 -14.30 -39.02
CA TYR A 126 12.52 -14.29 -40.37
C TYR A 126 12.95 -13.06 -41.18
N ALA A 127 12.96 -11.87 -40.57
CA ALA A 127 13.43 -10.65 -41.23
C ALA A 127 14.91 -10.75 -41.64
N GLN A 128 15.78 -11.24 -40.74
CA GLN A 128 17.20 -11.44 -41.04
C GLN A 128 17.45 -12.46 -42.16
N ILE A 129 16.70 -13.56 -42.16
CA ILE A 129 16.77 -14.57 -43.22
C ILE A 129 16.30 -13.99 -44.56
N PHE A 130 15.19 -13.24 -44.56
CA PHE A 130 14.65 -12.62 -45.76
C PHE A 130 15.62 -11.59 -46.36
N ASP A 131 16.19 -10.72 -45.53
CA ASP A 131 17.23 -9.77 -45.96
C ASP A 131 18.46 -10.51 -46.51
N SER A 132 18.86 -11.64 -45.92
CA SER A 132 20.00 -12.42 -46.41
C SER A 132 19.73 -13.11 -47.76
N ILE A 133 18.46 -13.40 -48.10
CA ILE A 133 18.07 -14.04 -49.37
C ILE A 133 17.92 -13.01 -50.50
N ILE A 134 17.52 -11.78 -50.18
CA ILE A 134 17.29 -10.73 -51.20
C ILE A 134 18.58 -10.06 -51.68
N PHE A 135 19.65 -10.10 -50.86
CA PHE A 135 20.95 -9.50 -51.19
C PHE A 135 21.98 -10.49 -51.78
N TYR A 136 21.55 -11.68 -52.22
CA TYR A 136 22.31 -12.64 -53.05
C TYR A 136 21.58 -12.88 -54.37
#